data_AF-F0XPY4-F1
#
_entry.id   AF-F0XPY4-F1
#
_cell.length_a   1.000
_cell.length_b   1.000
_cell.length_c   1.000
_cell.angle_alpha   90.00
_cell.angle_beta   90.00
_cell.angle_gamma   90.00
#
_symmetry.space_group_name_H-M   'P 1'
#
loop_
_entity.id
_entity.type
_entity.pdbx_description
1 polymer ?
#
loop_
_entity_poly.entity_id
_entity_poly.type
_entity_poly.pdbx_seq_one_letter_code
_entity_poly.pdbx_strand_id
1 'polypeptide(L)'
;MSSKGFYVQKTKRLHSRYSLSGNAVLLLKALDDFHVGIIDHAELGRIVRMSRNNRKAVTEIITKCAAVMEKQPGEMKDCIALIQNCTEILGVAALARTCKTIRNEFLEFVYSEEFFSFGCTCDMYSHLYTNKLLQASIRSVKVHWCGPKADLAFSLLASCPKLRQIHIVISKATTTALTQRQTEMLQYFPTQRSTRICDALGIDELLKLRGMTNVYVSHILAKQGARRTDEERAGLLLLLLDKLKGRRSDVF
;
A
#
# COMPACT_ATOMS: atom_id res chain seq x y z
N MET A 1 -37.12 2.80 -25.34
CA MET A 1 -36.58 3.42 -24.11
C MET A 1 -36.45 2.34 -23.04
N SER A 2 -35.27 2.18 -22.43
CA SER A 2 -35.03 1.15 -21.39
C SER A 2 -35.95 1.41 -20.19
N SER A 3 -36.74 0.40 -19.79
CA SER A 3 -37.65 0.50 -18.62
C SER A 3 -36.90 0.63 -17.28
N LYS A 4 -35.57 0.64 -17.30
CA LYS A 4 -34.68 0.64 -16.14
C LYS A 4 -34.21 2.03 -15.69
N GLY A 5 -34.29 3.03 -16.56
CA GLY A 5 -33.71 4.36 -16.30
C GLY A 5 -34.38 5.09 -15.15
N PHE A 6 -33.60 5.87 -14.40
CA PHE A 6 -34.07 6.57 -13.19
C PHE A 6 -35.27 7.49 -13.48
N TYR A 7 -35.24 8.18 -14.62
CA TYR A 7 -36.33 9.03 -15.08
C TYR A 7 -37.64 8.26 -15.33
N VAL A 8 -37.58 7.06 -15.90
CA VAL A 8 -38.77 6.21 -16.12
C VAL A 8 -39.40 5.80 -14.79
N GLN A 9 -38.56 5.47 -13.79
CA GLN A 9 -39.03 5.13 -12.45
C GLN A 9 -39.71 6.32 -11.76
N LYS A 10 -39.16 7.53 -11.94
CA LYS A 10 -39.72 8.77 -11.39
C LYS A 10 -41.08 9.10 -12.02
N THR A 11 -41.21 8.98 -13.34
CA THR A 11 -42.48 9.21 -14.06
C THR A 11 -43.58 8.24 -13.58
N LYS A 12 -43.22 6.99 -13.32
CA LYS A 12 -44.14 5.96 -12.77
C LYS A 12 -44.35 6.06 -11.25
N ARG A 13 -43.73 7.03 -10.58
CA ARG A 13 -43.75 7.23 -9.12
C ARG A 13 -43.35 5.99 -8.32
N LEU A 14 -42.45 5.15 -8.85
CA LEU A 14 -42.06 3.88 -8.21
C LEU A 14 -41.41 4.10 -6.85
N HIS A 15 -40.64 5.18 -6.69
CA HIS A 15 -39.93 5.46 -5.43
C HIS A 15 -40.90 5.71 -4.28
N SER A 16 -41.99 6.44 -4.53
CA SER A 16 -43.05 6.69 -3.55
C SER A 16 -43.94 5.47 -3.36
N ARG A 17 -44.33 4.79 -4.44
CA ARG A 17 -45.20 3.60 -4.39
C ARG A 17 -44.58 2.45 -3.58
N TYR A 18 -43.28 2.24 -3.72
CA TYR A 18 -42.54 1.23 -2.96
C TYR A 18 -41.89 1.75 -1.68
N SER A 19 -42.14 3.02 -1.33
CA SER A 19 -41.58 3.65 -0.13
C SER A 19 -40.06 3.45 -0.03
N LEU A 20 -39.34 3.75 -1.10
CA LEU A 20 -37.89 3.62 -1.16
C LEU A 20 -37.22 4.66 -0.26
N SER A 21 -36.14 4.29 0.42
CA SER A 21 -35.39 5.21 1.27
C SER A 21 -34.65 6.26 0.44
N GLY A 22 -34.29 7.41 1.04
CA GLY A 22 -33.50 8.43 0.35
C GLY A 22 -32.18 7.90 -0.22
N ASN A 23 -31.54 6.96 0.49
CA ASN A 23 -30.33 6.28 0.03
C ASN A 23 -30.58 5.37 -1.18
N ALA A 24 -31.73 4.67 -1.21
CA ALA A 24 -32.13 3.87 -2.36
C ALA A 24 -32.31 4.73 -3.62
N VAL A 25 -32.98 5.88 -3.48
CA VAL A 25 -33.17 6.83 -4.59
C VAL A 25 -31.82 7.40 -5.06
N LEU A 26 -30.94 7.76 -4.13
CA LEU A 26 -29.59 8.25 -4.45
C LEU A 26 -28.78 7.21 -5.25
N LEU A 27 -28.83 5.94 -4.84
CA LEU A 27 -28.11 4.87 -5.54
C LEU A 27 -28.65 4.60 -6.94
N LEU A 28 -29.98 4.63 -7.12
CA LEU A 28 -30.61 4.47 -8.43
C LEU A 28 -30.27 5.64 -9.35
N LYS A 29 -30.14 6.86 -8.81
CA LYS A 29 -29.65 8.02 -9.57
C LYS A 29 -28.17 7.86 -9.93
N ALA A 30 -27.33 7.46 -8.98
CA ALA A 30 -25.91 7.26 -9.23
C ALA A 30 -25.66 6.17 -10.29
N LEU A 31 -26.51 5.15 -10.39
CA LEU A 31 -26.44 4.17 -11.48
C LEU A 31 -26.76 4.80 -12.85
N ASP A 32 -27.74 5.69 -12.91
CA ASP A 32 -28.10 6.42 -14.14
C ASP A 32 -26.95 7.38 -14.54
N ASP A 33 -26.38 8.10 -13.57
CA ASP A 33 -25.20 8.95 -13.76
C ASP A 33 -24.00 8.12 -14.27
N PHE A 34 -23.83 6.88 -13.80
CA PHE A 34 -22.83 5.94 -14.30
C PHE A 34 -23.10 5.50 -15.75
N HIS A 35 -24.35 5.19 -16.11
CA HIS A 35 -24.73 4.83 -17.48
C HIS A 35 -24.52 5.97 -18.48
N VAL A 36 -24.69 7.21 -18.04
CA VAL A 36 -24.45 8.42 -18.85
C VAL A 36 -22.97 8.82 -18.84
N GLY A 37 -22.13 8.16 -18.03
CA GLY A 37 -20.69 8.40 -17.96
C GLY A 37 -20.28 9.60 -17.10
N ILE A 38 -21.18 10.13 -16.27
CA ILE A 38 -20.92 11.24 -15.34
C ILE A 38 -20.01 10.77 -14.20
N ILE A 39 -20.22 9.55 -13.70
CA ILE A 39 -19.37 8.93 -12.67
C ILE A 39 -18.77 7.61 -13.18
N ASP A 40 -17.59 7.26 -12.69
CA ASP A 40 -16.88 6.04 -13.09
C ASP A 40 -17.18 4.83 -12.16
N HIS A 41 -16.68 3.65 -12.53
CA HIS A 41 -16.82 2.43 -11.74
C HIS A 41 -16.27 2.55 -10.30
N ALA A 42 -15.20 3.32 -10.11
CA ALA A 42 -14.55 3.47 -8.81
C ALA A 42 -15.40 4.35 -7.88
N GLU A 43 -15.98 5.42 -8.41
CA GLU A 43 -16.87 6.33 -7.72
C GLU A 43 -18.20 5.68 -7.34
N LEU A 44 -18.89 5.02 -8.28
CA LEU A 44 -20.12 4.26 -7.97
C LEU A 44 -19.83 3.17 -6.92
N GLY A 45 -18.71 2.45 -7.08
CA GLY A 45 -18.28 1.46 -6.11
C GLY A 45 -18.00 2.04 -4.71
N ARG A 46 -17.45 3.27 -4.61
CA ARG A 46 -17.21 3.96 -3.33
C ARG A 46 -18.52 4.36 -2.67
N ILE A 47 -19.45 4.96 -3.42
CA ILE A 47 -20.78 5.40 -2.92
C ILE A 47 -21.50 4.23 -2.25
N VAL A 48 -21.46 3.05 -2.87
CA VAL A 48 -22.10 1.85 -2.32
C VAL A 48 -21.36 1.31 -1.11
N ARG A 49 -20.03 1.11 -1.20
CA ARG A 49 -19.26 0.40 -0.15
C ARG A 49 -19.10 1.19 1.14
N MET A 50 -18.85 2.50 1.04
CA MET A 50 -18.45 3.32 2.18
C MET A 50 -19.62 3.63 3.11
N SER A 51 -20.86 3.53 2.64
CA SER A 51 -22.07 3.77 3.44
C SER A 51 -22.75 2.44 3.79
N ARG A 52 -22.85 2.15 5.09
CA ARG A 52 -23.67 1.02 5.59
C ARG A 52 -25.14 1.18 5.21
N ASN A 53 -25.64 2.41 5.20
CA ASN A 53 -27.01 2.73 4.85
C ASN A 53 -27.30 2.51 3.36
N ASN A 54 -26.32 2.77 2.49
CA ASN A 54 -26.44 2.50 1.05
C ASN A 54 -26.50 1.00 0.78
N ARG A 55 -25.65 0.20 1.43
CA ARG A 55 -25.72 -1.28 1.34
C ARG A 55 -27.06 -1.81 1.83
N LYS A 56 -27.55 -1.30 2.96
CA LYS A 56 -28.86 -1.67 3.51
C LYS A 56 -30.00 -1.29 2.55
N ALA A 57 -29.91 -0.13 1.91
CA ALA A 57 -30.93 0.35 0.97
C ALA A 57 -31.07 -0.58 -0.26
N VAL A 58 -29.97 -1.13 -0.78
CA VAL A 58 -30.01 -2.11 -1.87
C VAL A 58 -30.75 -3.38 -1.45
N THR A 59 -30.42 -3.94 -0.28
CA THR A 59 -31.10 -5.12 0.24
C THR A 59 -32.58 -4.85 0.53
N GLU A 60 -32.91 -3.67 1.06
CA GLU A 60 -34.29 -3.26 1.32
C GLU A 60 -35.13 -3.16 0.04
N ILE A 61 -34.57 -2.63 -1.06
CA ILE A 61 -35.26 -2.59 -2.37
C ILE A 61 -35.57 -4.01 -2.84
N ILE A 62 -34.60 -4.92 -2.80
CA ILE A 62 -34.79 -6.31 -3.25
C ILE A 62 -35.87 -7.00 -2.43
N THR A 63 -35.82 -6.88 -1.09
CA THR A 63 -36.82 -7.47 -0.19
C THR A 63 -38.22 -6.88 -0.43
N LYS A 64 -38.33 -5.57 -0.61
CA LYS A 64 -39.63 -4.91 -0.88
C LYS A 64 -40.20 -5.32 -2.25
N CYS A 65 -39.37 -5.37 -3.28
CA CYS A 65 -39.79 -5.81 -4.61
C CYS A 65 -40.26 -7.26 -4.59
N ALA A 66 -39.55 -8.16 -3.90
CA ALA A 66 -39.97 -9.55 -3.75
C ALA A 66 -41.34 -9.68 -3.06
N ALA A 67 -41.56 -8.94 -1.96
CA ALA A 67 -42.83 -8.94 -1.23
C ALA A 67 -44.01 -8.37 -2.05
N VAL A 68 -43.76 -7.40 -2.94
CA VAL A 68 -44.79 -6.87 -3.85
C VAL A 68 -45.09 -7.86 -4.96
N MET A 69 -44.07 -8.51 -5.53
CA MET A 69 -44.24 -9.51 -6.59
C MET A 69 -45.12 -10.68 -6.17
N GLU A 70 -45.06 -11.09 -4.90
CA GLU A 70 -45.93 -12.13 -4.34
C GLU A 70 -47.40 -11.70 -4.25
N LYS A 71 -47.65 -10.41 -3.97
CA LYS A 71 -49.01 -9.87 -3.74
C LYS A 71 -49.69 -9.36 -5.00
N GLN A 72 -48.91 -8.84 -5.96
CA GLN A 72 -49.42 -8.13 -7.13
C GLN A 72 -48.62 -8.51 -8.39
N PRO A 73 -49.00 -9.60 -9.08
CA PRO A 73 -48.30 -10.07 -10.28
C PRO A 73 -48.23 -9.04 -11.41
N GLY A 74 -49.18 -8.10 -11.47
CA GLY A 74 -49.20 -7.02 -12.46
C GLY A 74 -48.04 -6.02 -12.34
N GLU A 75 -47.39 -5.94 -11.16
CA GLU A 75 -46.26 -5.04 -10.92
C GLU A 75 -44.89 -5.72 -11.11
N MET A 76 -44.89 -6.99 -11.52
CA MET A 76 -43.69 -7.82 -11.66
C MET A 76 -42.62 -7.18 -12.55
N LYS A 77 -43.03 -6.52 -13.64
CA LYS A 77 -42.10 -5.88 -14.59
C LYS A 77 -41.31 -4.73 -13.96
N ASP A 78 -41.95 -3.93 -13.10
CA ASP A 78 -41.30 -2.78 -12.46
C ASP A 78 -40.41 -3.24 -11.28
N CYS A 79 -40.84 -4.27 -10.55
CA CYS A 79 -40.03 -4.91 -9.50
C CYS A 79 -38.76 -5.56 -10.07
N ILE A 80 -38.87 -6.28 -11.19
CA ILE A 80 -37.72 -6.88 -11.89
C ILE A 80 -36.72 -5.80 -12.31
N ALA A 81 -37.19 -4.66 -12.83
CA ALA A 81 -36.30 -3.57 -13.24
C ALA A 81 -35.51 -2.98 -12.05
N LEU A 82 -36.15 -2.78 -10.90
CA LEU A 82 -35.49 -2.30 -9.69
C LEU A 82 -34.47 -3.31 -9.12
N ILE A 83 -34.82 -4.60 -9.12
CA ILE A 83 -33.91 -5.67 -8.70
C ILE A 83 -32.70 -5.72 -9.65
N GLN A 84 -32.90 -5.62 -10.95
CA GLN A 84 -31.80 -5.61 -11.92
C GLN A 84 -30.85 -4.43 -11.70
N ASN A 85 -31.38 -3.23 -11.47
CA ASN A 85 -30.54 -2.07 -11.11
C ASN A 85 -29.75 -2.31 -9.82
N CYS A 86 -30.38 -2.92 -8.81
CA CYS A 86 -29.69 -3.30 -7.57
C CYS A 86 -28.57 -4.32 -7.81
N THR A 87 -28.80 -5.33 -8.64
CA THR A 87 -27.78 -6.34 -8.98
C THR A 87 -26.61 -5.73 -9.74
N GLU A 88 -26.85 -4.74 -10.60
CA GLU A 88 -25.81 -4.05 -11.35
C GLU A 88 -24.95 -3.16 -10.43
N ILE A 89 -25.58 -2.40 -9.53
CA ILE A 89 -24.90 -1.62 -8.49
C ILE A 89 -23.99 -2.52 -7.63
N LEU A 90 -24.50 -3.70 -7.22
CA LEU A 90 -23.72 -4.69 -6.49
C LEU A 90 -22.59 -5.28 -7.33
N GLY A 91 -22.82 -5.55 -8.61
CA GLY A 91 -21.81 -6.05 -9.55
C GLY A 91 -20.61 -5.10 -9.67
N VAL A 92 -20.88 -3.80 -9.88
CA VAL A 92 -19.83 -2.76 -9.92
C VAL A 92 -19.07 -2.67 -8.59
N ALA A 93 -19.79 -2.72 -7.46
CA ALA A 93 -19.17 -2.66 -6.14
C ALA A 93 -18.31 -3.90 -5.83
N ALA A 94 -18.72 -5.09 -6.28
CA ALA A 94 -18.02 -6.35 -6.11
C ALA A 94 -16.79 -6.45 -7.02
N LEU A 95 -16.88 -6.05 -8.29
CA LEU A 95 -15.77 -6.04 -9.24
C LEU A 95 -14.62 -5.14 -8.74
N ALA A 96 -14.95 -3.95 -8.24
CA ALA A 96 -13.94 -3.08 -7.66
C ALA A 96 -13.34 -3.61 -6.33
N ARG A 97 -14.00 -4.53 -5.62
CA ARG A 97 -13.43 -5.24 -4.46
C ARG A 97 -12.53 -6.39 -4.88
N THR A 98 -12.95 -7.22 -5.82
CA THR A 98 -12.15 -8.34 -6.35
C THR A 98 -10.87 -7.82 -7.01
N CYS A 99 -10.93 -6.72 -7.77
CA CYS A 99 -9.74 -6.06 -8.29
C CYS A 99 -8.76 -5.60 -7.18
N LYS A 100 -9.25 -5.19 -6.01
CA LYS A 100 -8.39 -4.81 -4.88
C LYS A 100 -7.76 -6.03 -4.20
N THR A 101 -8.53 -7.09 -3.98
CA THR A 101 -8.02 -8.34 -3.37
C THR A 101 -6.98 -8.99 -4.26
N ILE A 102 -7.28 -9.19 -5.54
CA ILE A 102 -6.35 -9.77 -6.52
C ILE A 102 -5.08 -8.93 -6.62
N ARG A 103 -5.22 -7.59 -6.69
CA ARG A 103 -4.06 -6.70 -6.68
C ARG A 103 -3.22 -6.85 -5.42
N ASN A 104 -3.84 -6.94 -4.25
CA ASN A 104 -3.11 -7.09 -3.00
C ASN A 104 -2.37 -8.43 -2.94
N GLU A 105 -3.03 -9.55 -3.27
CA GLU A 105 -2.41 -10.88 -3.32
C GLU A 105 -1.24 -10.93 -4.32
N PHE A 106 -1.42 -10.36 -5.51
CA PHE A 106 -0.36 -10.25 -6.50
C PHE A 106 0.82 -9.42 -5.98
N LEU A 107 0.56 -8.25 -5.38
CA LEU A 107 1.62 -7.40 -4.84
C LEU A 107 2.34 -8.06 -3.66
N GLU A 108 1.63 -8.77 -2.78
CA GLU A 108 2.25 -9.54 -1.70
C GLU A 108 3.23 -10.58 -2.23
N PHE A 109 2.83 -11.32 -3.28
CA PHE A 109 3.68 -12.28 -3.96
C PHE A 109 4.93 -11.60 -4.57
N VAL A 110 4.74 -10.51 -5.33
CA VAL A 110 5.85 -9.76 -5.93
C VAL A 110 6.82 -9.23 -4.85
N TYR A 111 6.29 -8.66 -3.76
CA TYR A 111 7.09 -8.15 -2.64
C TYR A 111 7.86 -9.24 -1.89
N SER A 112 7.38 -10.49 -1.95
CA SER A 112 8.06 -11.62 -1.33
C SER A 112 9.15 -12.28 -2.18
N GLU A 113 9.05 -12.20 -3.51
CA GLU A 113 9.96 -12.90 -4.42
C GLU A 113 11.11 -12.02 -4.92
N GLU A 114 10.84 -10.74 -5.19
CA GLU A 114 11.79 -9.85 -5.87
C GLU A 114 12.71 -9.08 -4.91
N PHE A 115 13.90 -8.71 -5.42
CA PHE A 115 14.78 -7.75 -4.75
C PHE A 115 14.33 -6.31 -5.02
N PHE A 116 13.79 -5.66 -3.99
CA PHE A 116 13.39 -4.26 -4.12
C PHE A 116 14.59 -3.34 -3.98
N SER A 117 14.93 -2.67 -5.07
CA SER A 117 16.08 -1.77 -5.16
C SER A 117 15.68 -0.31 -4.93
N PHE A 118 16.29 0.34 -3.96
CA PHE A 118 16.13 1.76 -3.67
C PHE A 118 17.41 2.53 -3.96
N GLY A 119 17.26 3.67 -4.66
CA GLY A 119 18.38 4.54 -5.03
C GLY A 119 18.97 5.32 -3.86
N CYS A 120 18.25 5.40 -2.73
CA CYS A 120 18.65 6.11 -1.53
C CYS A 120 17.86 5.56 -0.32
N THR A 121 18.39 5.69 0.90
CA THR A 121 17.64 5.30 2.12
C THR A 121 16.43 6.21 2.36
N CYS A 122 16.45 7.46 1.88
CA CYS A 122 15.30 8.35 1.93
C CYS A 122 14.12 7.82 1.10
N ASP A 123 14.40 7.29 -0.10
CA ASP A 123 13.38 6.71 -0.97
C ASP A 123 12.80 5.46 -0.32
N MET A 124 13.67 4.60 0.20
CA MET A 124 13.26 3.41 0.95
C MET A 124 12.33 3.78 2.12
N TYR A 125 12.69 4.78 2.92
CA TYR A 125 11.84 5.27 4.01
C TYR A 125 10.47 5.73 3.50
N SER A 126 10.44 6.57 2.46
CA SER A 126 9.20 7.08 1.88
C SER A 126 8.26 5.96 1.42
N HIS A 127 8.82 4.97 0.70
CA HIS A 127 8.07 3.82 0.20
C HIS A 127 7.55 2.93 1.32
N LEU A 128 8.40 2.56 2.30
CA LEU A 128 8.00 1.71 3.41
C LEU A 128 7.01 2.42 4.36
N TYR A 129 7.16 3.73 4.54
CA TYR A 129 6.28 4.50 5.42
C TYR A 129 4.87 4.60 4.84
N THR A 130 4.78 4.90 3.54
CA THR A 130 3.53 5.15 2.82
C THR A 130 2.82 3.84 2.44
N ASN A 131 3.57 2.82 2.01
CA ASN A 131 3.00 1.57 1.51
C ASN A 131 3.08 0.45 2.57
N LYS A 132 2.00 0.32 3.36
CA LYS A 132 1.89 -0.70 4.41
C LYS A 132 1.93 -2.14 3.88
N LEU A 133 1.46 -2.37 2.65
CA LEU A 133 1.49 -3.69 2.03
C LEU A 133 2.93 -4.12 1.70
N LEU A 134 3.72 -3.18 1.16
CA LEU A 134 5.15 -3.37 0.94
C LEU A 134 5.86 -3.62 2.27
N GLN A 135 5.66 -2.76 3.27
CA GLN A 135 6.27 -2.92 4.59
C GLN A 135 5.98 -4.29 5.23
N ALA A 136 4.74 -4.77 5.13
CA ALA A 136 4.32 -6.05 5.70
C ALA A 136 4.86 -7.27 4.94
N SER A 137 5.18 -7.12 3.65
CA SER A 137 5.43 -8.26 2.75
C SER A 137 6.85 -8.34 2.21
N ILE A 138 7.62 -7.25 2.30
CA ILE A 138 8.96 -7.17 1.73
C ILE A 138 9.91 -8.19 2.37
N ARG A 139 10.58 -8.98 1.52
CA ARG A 139 11.51 -10.04 1.96
C ARG A 139 12.96 -9.74 1.66
N SER A 140 13.22 -9.06 0.54
CA SER A 140 14.55 -8.82 0.00
C SER A 140 14.72 -7.36 -0.41
N VAL A 141 15.72 -6.69 0.17
CA VAL A 141 15.96 -5.26 -0.07
C VAL A 141 17.37 -5.03 -0.57
N LYS A 142 17.51 -4.18 -1.58
CA LYS A 142 18.77 -3.58 -2.00
C LYS A 142 18.66 -2.07 -1.85
N VAL A 143 19.59 -1.44 -1.15
CA VAL A 143 19.52 0.01 -0.91
C VAL A 143 20.89 0.63 -0.97
N HIS A 144 20.99 1.76 -1.67
CA HIS A 144 22.16 2.63 -1.58
C HIS A 144 22.10 3.44 -0.29
N TRP A 145 23.07 3.17 0.58
CA TRP A 145 23.18 3.82 1.88
C TRP A 145 23.74 5.23 1.69
N CYS A 146 22.84 6.20 1.62
CA CYS A 146 23.13 7.62 1.54
C CYS A 146 21.90 8.46 1.95
N GLY A 147 22.11 9.72 2.30
CA GLY A 147 21.04 10.67 2.59
C GLY A 147 20.71 10.82 4.08
N PRO A 148 19.95 11.88 4.45
CA PRO A 148 19.79 12.32 5.83
C PRO A 148 18.73 11.55 6.64
N LYS A 149 18.08 10.53 6.07
CA LYS A 149 17.03 9.73 6.76
C LYS A 149 17.43 8.27 6.93
N ALA A 150 18.73 7.96 6.91
CA ALA A 150 19.23 6.59 6.93
C ALA A 150 18.87 5.83 8.22
N ASP A 151 19.00 6.48 9.36
CA ASP A 151 18.56 6.02 10.68
C ASP A 151 17.07 5.67 10.72
N LEU A 152 16.20 6.59 10.28
CA LEU A 152 14.75 6.38 10.22
C LEU A 152 14.40 5.24 9.26
N ALA A 153 15.08 5.17 8.12
CA ALA A 153 14.87 4.13 7.12
C ALA A 153 15.22 2.75 7.66
N PHE A 154 16.38 2.59 8.29
CA PHE A 154 16.79 1.30 8.88
C PHE A 154 15.97 0.93 10.11
N SER A 155 15.55 1.90 10.92
CA SER A 155 14.59 1.67 12.01
C SER A 155 13.26 1.11 11.48
N LEU A 156 12.73 1.71 10.41
CA LEU A 156 11.49 1.25 9.78
C LEU A 156 11.65 -0.13 9.12
N LEU A 157 12.82 -0.38 8.55
CA LEU A 157 13.18 -1.66 7.96
C LEU A 157 13.24 -2.76 9.04
N ALA A 158 13.68 -2.44 10.26
CA ALA A 158 13.67 -3.35 11.40
C ALA A 158 12.25 -3.80 11.78
N SER A 159 11.23 -2.99 11.47
CA SER A 159 9.81 -3.32 11.70
C SER A 159 9.19 -4.19 10.60
N CYS A 160 9.93 -4.54 9.54
CA CYS A 160 9.41 -5.37 8.43
C CYS A 160 9.47 -6.87 8.80
N PRO A 161 8.33 -7.55 9.02
CA PRO A 161 8.32 -8.88 9.66
C PRO A 161 8.89 -10.00 8.77
N LYS A 162 8.68 -9.89 7.45
CA LYS A 162 9.09 -10.91 6.47
C LYS A 162 10.49 -10.68 5.89
N LEU A 163 11.19 -9.62 6.30
CA LEU A 163 12.54 -9.34 5.81
C LEU A 163 13.50 -10.48 6.15
N ARG A 164 14.25 -10.94 5.15
CA ARG A 164 15.22 -12.04 5.25
C ARG A 164 16.52 -11.77 4.51
N GLN A 165 16.54 -10.85 3.55
CA GLN A 165 17.72 -10.57 2.75
C GLN A 165 17.94 -9.06 2.63
N ILE A 166 19.20 -8.65 2.79
CA ILE A 166 19.60 -7.25 2.69
C ILE A 166 20.87 -7.11 1.84
N HIS A 167 20.84 -6.15 0.93
CA HIS A 167 21.97 -5.76 0.11
C HIS A 167 22.25 -4.26 0.29
N ILE A 168 23.32 -3.95 1.01
CA ILE A 168 23.76 -2.59 1.24
C ILE A 168 24.75 -2.17 0.14
N VAL A 169 24.39 -1.11 -0.58
CA VAL A 169 25.27 -0.49 -1.58
C VAL A 169 25.94 0.73 -0.95
N ILE A 170 27.28 0.80 -1.02
CA ILE A 170 28.07 1.86 -0.37
C ILE A 170 28.82 2.73 -1.39
N SER A 171 29.05 3.98 -1.03
CA SER A 171 29.72 5.00 -1.86
C SER A 171 30.37 6.07 -0.99
N LYS A 172 31.08 7.04 -1.59
CA LYS A 172 31.54 8.22 -0.83
C LYS A 172 30.38 8.99 -0.17
N ALA A 173 29.19 8.98 -0.76
CA ALA A 173 28.00 9.64 -0.20
C ALA A 173 27.46 8.97 1.09
N THR A 174 27.94 7.77 1.42
CA THR A 174 27.51 7.03 2.62
C THR A 174 27.89 7.76 3.91
N THR A 175 29.00 8.51 3.93
CA THR A 175 29.41 9.31 5.09
C THR A 175 29.15 10.81 4.93
N THR A 176 28.26 11.20 3.99
CA THR A 176 27.82 12.60 3.88
C THR A 176 26.92 12.99 5.05
N ALA A 177 26.07 12.06 5.52
CA ALA A 177 25.34 12.20 6.76
C ALA A 177 26.03 11.35 7.84
N LEU A 178 26.32 11.97 8.98
CA LEU A 178 27.05 11.34 10.07
C LEU A 178 26.13 11.08 11.26
N THR A 179 26.53 10.14 12.11
CA THR A 179 25.90 9.94 13.42
C THR A 179 25.99 11.21 14.27
N GLN A 180 25.08 11.35 15.23
CA GLN A 180 25.10 12.46 16.18
C GLN A 180 26.44 12.52 16.93
N ARG A 181 26.91 11.38 17.45
CA ARG A 181 28.21 11.26 18.13
C ARG A 181 29.35 11.82 17.28
N GLN A 182 29.43 11.43 16.01
CA GLN A 182 30.52 11.92 15.15
C GLN A 182 30.40 13.41 14.83
N THR A 183 29.17 13.90 14.65
CA THR A 183 28.90 15.32 14.41
C THR A 183 29.35 16.18 15.60
N GLU A 184 29.09 15.72 16.82
CA GLU A 184 29.55 16.36 18.06
C GLU A 184 31.08 16.30 18.18
N MET A 185 31.70 15.13 17.91
CA MET A 185 33.17 14.99 17.96
C MET A 185 33.91 15.94 17.02
N LEU A 186 33.37 16.19 15.82
CA LEU A 186 34.01 17.09 14.85
C LEU A 186 34.07 18.55 15.32
N GLN A 187 33.21 18.97 16.26
CA GLN A 187 33.26 20.31 16.84
C GLN A 187 34.51 20.53 17.68
N TYR A 188 35.00 19.47 18.33
CA TYR A 188 36.15 19.52 19.24
C TYR A 188 37.44 18.99 18.60
N PHE A 189 37.33 18.11 17.60
CA PHE A 189 38.47 17.44 16.94
C PHE A 189 38.44 17.61 15.40
N PRO A 190 38.58 18.85 14.88
CA PRO A 190 38.37 19.14 13.45
C PRO A 190 39.47 18.57 12.52
N THR A 191 40.61 18.15 13.06
CA THR A 191 41.75 17.63 12.28
C THR A 191 41.62 16.15 11.88
N GLN A 192 40.48 15.50 12.18
CA GLN A 192 40.21 14.12 11.80
C GLN A 192 40.11 13.99 10.25
N ARG A 193 41.10 13.33 9.64
CA ARG A 193 41.32 13.36 8.18
C ARG A 193 40.33 12.55 7.32
N SER A 194 39.53 11.65 7.89
CA SER A 194 38.64 10.76 7.12
C SER A 194 37.46 10.28 7.95
N THR A 195 36.25 10.49 7.45
CA THR A 195 35.02 9.91 8.02
C THR A 195 34.95 8.43 7.69
N ARG A 196 34.93 7.59 8.72
CA ARG A 196 34.86 6.13 8.57
C ARG A 196 33.43 5.71 8.28
N ILE A 197 33.27 4.56 7.62
CA ILE A 197 31.93 4.00 7.36
C ILE A 197 31.13 3.72 8.64
N CYS A 198 31.82 3.45 9.75
CA CYS A 198 31.20 3.23 11.07
C CYS A 198 30.63 4.52 11.69
N ASP A 199 30.90 5.69 11.11
CA ASP A 199 30.36 6.96 11.58
C ASP A 199 29.20 7.46 10.71
N ALA A 200 28.84 6.71 9.66
CA ALA A 200 27.72 7.03 8.78
C ALA A 200 26.38 6.94 9.53
N LEU A 201 25.48 7.89 9.24
CA LEU A 201 24.14 7.91 9.82
C LEU A 201 23.40 6.61 9.50
N GLY A 202 22.72 6.02 10.49
CA GLY A 202 21.95 4.79 10.34
C GLY A 202 22.73 3.49 10.59
N ILE A 203 24.04 3.56 10.87
CA ILE A 203 24.83 2.36 11.20
C ILE A 203 24.28 1.65 12.44
N ASP A 204 23.91 2.39 13.48
CA ASP A 204 23.43 1.81 14.73
C ASP A 204 22.09 1.08 14.54
N GLU A 205 21.21 1.65 13.72
CA GLU A 205 19.92 1.05 13.35
C GLU A 205 20.10 -0.16 12.44
N LEU A 206 21.02 -0.08 11.47
CA LEU A 206 21.36 -1.20 10.60
C LEU A 206 21.89 -2.39 11.41
N LEU A 207 22.73 -2.12 12.43
CA LEU A 207 23.28 -3.14 13.33
C LEU A 207 22.27 -3.68 14.34
N LYS A 208 21.07 -3.11 14.45
CA LYS A 208 19.95 -3.66 15.25
C LYS A 208 19.10 -4.66 14.46
N LEU A 209 19.24 -4.74 13.14
CA LEU A 209 18.52 -5.73 12.32
C LEU A 209 18.90 -7.16 12.70
N ARG A 210 17.92 -8.07 12.73
CA ARG A 210 18.09 -9.49 13.07
C ARG A 210 17.27 -10.38 12.12
N GLY A 211 17.61 -11.66 12.06
CA GLY A 211 16.89 -12.66 11.27
C GLY A 211 17.23 -12.66 9.77
N MET A 212 18.36 -12.09 9.37
CA MET A 212 18.78 -12.10 7.97
C MET A 212 19.40 -13.46 7.60
N THR A 213 18.88 -14.05 6.53
CA THR A 213 19.45 -15.25 5.89
C THR A 213 20.65 -14.90 5.03
N ASN A 214 20.52 -13.84 4.22
CA ASN A 214 21.54 -13.40 3.28
C ASN A 214 21.84 -11.92 3.48
N VAL A 215 23.13 -11.59 3.50
CA VAL A 215 23.64 -10.23 3.68
C VAL A 215 24.68 -9.98 2.60
N TYR A 216 24.50 -8.88 1.87
CA TYR A 216 25.39 -8.49 0.79
C TYR A 216 25.85 -7.05 0.96
N VAL A 217 27.11 -6.79 0.61
CA VAL A 217 27.66 -5.43 0.56
C VAL A 217 28.41 -5.25 -0.75
N SER A 218 28.01 -4.25 -1.54
CA SER A 218 28.69 -3.90 -2.79
C SER A 218 28.95 -2.40 -2.90
N HIS A 219 29.84 -2.02 -3.79
CA HIS A 219 29.99 -0.63 -4.17
C HIS A 219 28.88 -0.19 -5.13
N ILE A 220 28.64 1.12 -5.15
CA ILE A 220 27.91 1.76 -6.23
C ILE A 220 28.63 1.55 -7.58
N LEU A 221 27.86 1.53 -8.67
CA LEU A 221 28.44 1.47 -10.00
C LEU A 221 29.24 2.76 -10.26
N ALA A 222 30.39 2.64 -10.94
CA ALA A 222 31.29 3.77 -11.16
C ALA A 222 30.59 4.94 -11.90
N LYS A 223 29.64 4.62 -12.78
CA LYS A 223 28.81 5.60 -13.51
C LYS A 223 27.82 6.38 -12.62
N GLN A 224 27.51 5.87 -11.42
CA GLN A 224 26.50 6.42 -10.51
C GLN A 224 27.12 7.18 -9.32
N GLY A 225 28.41 6.98 -9.04
CA GLY A 225 29.08 7.71 -7.97
C GLY A 225 30.48 7.19 -7.64
N ALA A 226 31.18 7.93 -6.79
CA ALA A 226 32.51 7.57 -6.33
C ALA A 226 32.46 6.43 -5.31
N ARG A 227 33.30 5.42 -5.53
CA ARG A 227 33.44 4.26 -4.64
C ARG A 227 34.23 4.61 -3.37
N ARG A 228 33.97 3.81 -2.33
CA ARG A 228 34.82 3.71 -1.13
C ARG A 228 35.94 2.70 -1.36
N THR A 229 36.75 2.41 -0.35
CA THR A 229 37.78 1.37 -0.46
C THR A 229 37.18 -0.03 -0.36
N ASP A 230 37.85 -1.02 -0.97
CA ASP A 230 37.42 -2.43 -0.89
C ASP A 230 37.58 -2.99 0.53
N GLU A 231 38.51 -2.45 1.32
CA GLU A 231 38.68 -2.77 2.74
C GLU A 231 37.45 -2.36 3.55
N GLU A 232 36.92 -1.15 3.36
CA GLU A 232 35.68 -0.70 4.02
C GLU A 232 34.49 -1.59 3.63
N ARG A 233 34.41 -2.01 2.36
CA ARG A 233 33.36 -2.93 1.89
C ARG A 233 33.45 -4.30 2.54
N ALA A 234 34.66 -4.88 2.58
CA ALA A 234 34.89 -6.19 3.17
C ALA A 234 34.66 -6.18 4.69
N GLY A 235 35.17 -5.16 5.38
CA GLY A 235 34.97 -4.97 6.82
C GLY A 235 33.49 -4.82 7.18
N LEU A 236 32.73 -4.02 6.42
CA LEU A 236 31.29 -3.87 6.63
C LEU A 236 30.55 -5.20 6.39
N LEU A 237 30.90 -5.96 5.34
CA LEU A 237 30.28 -7.26 5.07
C LEU A 237 30.47 -8.22 6.25
N LEU A 238 31.69 -8.33 6.77
CA LEU A 238 31.99 -9.20 7.91
C LEU A 238 31.21 -8.77 9.16
N LEU A 239 31.17 -7.47 9.45
CA LEU A 239 30.41 -6.92 10.57
C LEU A 239 28.92 -7.23 10.46
N LEU A 240 28.32 -7.03 9.28
CA LEU A 240 26.90 -7.29 9.07
C LEU A 240 26.57 -8.79 9.11
N LEU A 241 27.45 -9.64 8.57
CA LEU A 241 27.27 -11.09 8.65
C LEU A 241 27.26 -11.61 10.10
N ASP A 242 28.12 -11.05 10.95
CA ASP A 242 28.17 -11.38 12.38
C ASP A 242 26.90 -10.91 13.11
N LYS A 243 26.47 -9.66 12.89
CA LYS A 243 25.38 -9.06 13.67
C LYS A 243 23.98 -9.41 13.21
N LEU A 244 23.73 -9.56 11.90
CA LEU A 244 22.37 -9.64 11.36
C LEU A 244 21.77 -11.06 11.32
N LYS A 245 22.62 -12.09 11.42
CA LYS A 245 22.18 -13.50 11.39
C LYS A 245 21.54 -13.99 12.69
N GLY A 246 21.68 -13.25 13.79
CA GLY A 246 21.07 -13.60 15.08
C GLY A 246 19.56 -13.75 15.00
N ARG A 247 18.97 -14.58 15.88
CA ARG A 247 17.50 -14.76 15.96
C ARG A 247 16.84 -13.42 16.23
N ARG A 248 15.70 -13.16 15.57
CA ARG A 248 14.81 -12.07 15.96
C ARG A 248 14.28 -12.45 17.35
N SER A 249 14.68 -11.73 18.38
CA SER A 249 14.04 -11.87 19.69
C SER A 249 12.62 -11.37 19.53
N ASP A 250 11.65 -12.29 19.61
CA ASP A 250 10.24 -11.98 19.60
C ASP A 250 9.93 -11.13 20.84
N VAL A 251 9.91 -9.82 20.66
CA VAL A 251 9.35 -8.90 21.65
C VAL A 251 7.85 -8.90 21.37
N PHE A 252 7.12 -9.60 22.24
CA PHE A 252 5.66 -9.58 22.35
C PHE A 252 5.16 -8.18 22.73
#